data_AF-A0A7S1ZLM1-F1
#
_entry.id   AF-A0A7S1ZLM1-F1
#
_cell.length_a   1.000
_cell.length_b   1.000
_cell.length_c   1.000
_cell.angle_alpha   90.00
_cell.angle_beta   90.00
_cell.angle_gamma   90.00
#
_symmetry.space_group_name_H-M   'P 1'
#
loop_
_entity.id
_entity.type
_entity.pdbx_description
1 polymer ?
#
loop_
_entity_poly.entity_id
_entity_poly.type
_entity_poly.pdbx_seq_one_letter_code
_entity_poly.pdbx_strand_id
1 'polypeptide(L)'
;MHSIATIRFLFLFLFISTTKKSCSSIYGSNSAMMVTAFSTSTTSTRTQPQNTIRYRRRKPFVLNLSSEDKASMAQEEAAKLRELAARLRGEVSEFEQSKANAEKAVQAEQSKAQQEIVAKRERYSAEVPILKSDGSTVLERVDFPPRLGNGKSFIQAVQAPLPLGLILGEDETIPGAIRVDDIAEEGNGYAAGVKVGDLVRACTACQVIMETPTWQLLAGGIGQPKTKRFMYGTDGRPFEEVMDALGSNRMDPSGDNVWLVIEREEE
;
A
#
# COMPACT_ATOMS: atom_id res chain seq x y z
N MET A 1 51.50 -44.10 -2.37
CA MET A 1 51.53 -42.84 -3.14
C MET A 1 50.36 -42.87 -4.10
N HIS A 2 49.31 -42.16 -3.74
CA HIS A 2 47.99 -42.21 -4.37
C HIS A 2 47.99 -41.44 -5.70
N SER A 3 47.53 -42.08 -6.77
CA SER A 3 47.13 -41.41 -8.01
C SER A 3 45.64 -41.66 -8.18
N ILE A 4 44.87 -40.59 -7.97
CA ILE A 4 43.41 -40.59 -7.90
C ILE A 4 42.85 -40.37 -9.29
N ALA A 5 41.83 -41.17 -9.59
CA ALA A 5 41.13 -41.27 -10.86
C ALA A 5 40.53 -39.94 -11.35
N THR A 6 40.75 -39.67 -12.63
CA THR A 6 40.19 -38.56 -13.39
C THR A 6 38.77 -38.92 -13.85
N ILE A 7 37.75 -38.46 -13.12
CA ILE A 7 36.34 -38.58 -13.55
C ILE A 7 35.98 -37.27 -14.28
N ARG A 8 35.89 -37.35 -15.61
CA ARG A 8 35.34 -36.29 -16.47
C ARG A 8 33.82 -36.41 -16.47
N PHE A 9 33.14 -35.51 -15.75
CA PHE A 9 31.71 -35.28 -15.92
C PHE A 9 31.51 -34.31 -17.10
N LEU A 10 30.96 -34.85 -18.19
CA LEU A 10 30.55 -34.10 -19.36
C LEU A 10 29.10 -33.64 -19.13
N PHE A 11 28.91 -32.42 -18.60
CA PHE A 11 27.58 -31.81 -18.52
C PHE A 11 27.32 -31.02 -19.81
N LEU A 12 26.45 -31.60 -20.64
CA LEU A 12 25.94 -31.01 -21.87
C LEU A 12 24.93 -29.92 -21.50
N PHE A 13 25.31 -28.65 -21.62
CA PHE A 13 24.39 -27.52 -21.50
C PHE A 13 23.47 -27.48 -22.73
N LEU A 14 22.17 -27.70 -22.49
CA LEU A 14 21.13 -27.48 -23.47
C LEU A 14 20.85 -25.96 -23.53
N PHE A 15 21.38 -25.31 -24.57
CA PHE A 15 21.11 -23.90 -24.89
C PHE A 15 19.71 -23.80 -25.51
N ILE A 16 18.68 -23.52 -24.69
CA ILE A 16 17.37 -23.10 -25.21
C ILE A 16 17.39 -21.58 -25.36
N SER A 17 17.69 -21.16 -26.59
CA SER A 17 17.51 -19.80 -27.08
C SER A 17 16.01 -19.49 -27.16
N THR A 18 15.50 -18.67 -26.24
CA THR A 18 14.20 -18.01 -26.42
C THR A 18 14.42 -16.56 -26.81
N THR A 19 14.16 -16.33 -28.09
CA THR A 19 14.13 -15.03 -28.76
C THR A 19 13.19 -14.04 -28.06
N LYS A 20 13.73 -12.88 -27.70
CA LYS A 20 12.98 -11.67 -27.33
C LYS A 20 11.98 -11.31 -28.43
N LYS A 21 10.68 -11.46 -28.17
CA LYS A 21 9.64 -10.78 -28.94
C LYS A 21 9.47 -9.37 -28.39
N SER A 22 9.93 -8.43 -29.20
CA SER A 22 9.44 -7.05 -29.24
C SER A 22 7.91 -7.05 -29.18
N CYS A 23 7.35 -6.30 -28.23
CA CYS A 23 5.96 -5.91 -28.25
C CYS A 23 5.89 -4.40 -28.00
N SER A 24 5.93 -3.66 -29.11
CA SER A 24 5.36 -2.33 -29.23
C SER A 24 3.84 -2.41 -29.05
N SER A 25 3.30 -1.64 -28.10
CA SER A 25 1.87 -1.33 -28.03
C SER A 25 1.74 0.13 -27.60
N ILE A 26 1.62 1.05 -28.57
CA ILE A 26 0.36 1.72 -28.93
C ILE A 26 -0.20 2.51 -27.75
N TYR A 27 0.25 3.76 -27.63
CA TYR A 27 -0.56 4.82 -27.01
C TYR A 27 -1.59 5.26 -28.06
N GLY A 28 -2.84 4.86 -27.82
CA GLY A 28 -3.99 5.20 -28.63
C GLY A 28 -5.19 5.47 -27.73
N SER A 29 -5.49 6.77 -27.62
CA SER A 29 -6.70 7.48 -27.21
C SER A 29 -8.00 6.73 -26.85
N ASN A 30 -8.65 7.30 -25.83
CA ASN A 30 -10.09 7.54 -25.65
C ASN A 30 -11.06 6.34 -25.50
N SER A 31 -11.42 6.06 -24.24
CA SER A 31 -12.77 5.72 -23.78
C SER A 31 -12.80 5.99 -22.27
N ALA A 32 -13.51 6.98 -21.75
CA ALA A 32 -14.96 7.01 -21.55
C ALA A 32 -15.48 5.72 -20.87
N MET A 33 -16.12 5.92 -19.71
CA MET A 33 -16.71 4.90 -18.83
C MET A 33 -15.65 4.04 -18.11
N MET A 34 -15.71 3.76 -16.81
CA MET A 34 -16.87 3.52 -15.97
C MET A 34 -16.40 3.60 -14.50
N VAL A 35 -16.96 4.51 -13.72
CA VAL A 35 -16.78 4.54 -12.26
C VAL A 35 -17.70 3.46 -11.68
N THR A 36 -17.15 2.31 -11.31
CA THR A 36 -17.87 1.31 -10.50
C THR A 36 -17.72 1.64 -9.03
N ALA A 37 -18.53 2.60 -8.57
CA ALA A 37 -18.86 2.74 -7.15
C ALA A 37 -19.79 1.59 -6.77
N PHE A 38 -19.29 0.62 -6.00
CA PHE A 38 -20.12 -0.42 -5.38
C PHE A 38 -20.85 0.18 -4.17
N SER A 39 -21.89 0.96 -4.47
CA SER A 39 -22.95 1.33 -3.52
C SER A 39 -23.98 0.19 -3.55
N THR A 40 -23.88 -0.76 -2.63
CA THR A 40 -24.98 -1.70 -2.38
C THR A 40 -26.03 -1.02 -1.52
N SER A 41 -26.81 -0.12 -2.13
CA SER A 41 -28.12 0.26 -1.65
C SER A 41 -29.09 -0.86 -2.02
N THR A 42 -29.31 -1.79 -1.09
CA THR A 42 -30.37 -2.78 -1.19
C THR A 42 -31.72 -2.10 -0.98
N THR A 43 -32.24 -1.51 -2.04
CA THR A 43 -33.63 -1.06 -2.13
C THR A 43 -34.51 -2.29 -2.29
N SER A 44 -34.98 -2.84 -1.17
CA SER A 44 -36.02 -3.87 -1.16
C SER A 44 -37.32 -3.28 -1.68
N THR A 45 -37.56 -3.41 -2.98
CA THR A 45 -38.86 -3.21 -3.61
C THR A 45 -39.80 -4.29 -3.11
N ARG A 46 -40.51 -3.98 -2.03
CA ARG A 46 -41.61 -4.78 -1.51
C ARG A 46 -42.78 -4.64 -2.48
N THR A 47 -42.86 -5.57 -3.42
CA THR A 47 -44.01 -5.79 -4.29
C THR A 47 -45.24 -5.97 -3.41
N GLN A 48 -46.11 -4.96 -3.37
CA GLN A 48 -47.41 -5.09 -2.71
C GLN A 48 -48.29 -6.03 -3.55
N PRO A 49 -48.86 -7.10 -2.97
CA PRO A 49 -49.91 -7.84 -3.65
C PRO A 49 -51.15 -6.95 -3.75
N GLN A 50 -51.50 -6.54 -4.97
CA GLN A 50 -52.81 -5.94 -5.28
C GLN A 50 -53.89 -7.02 -5.14
N ASN A 51 -54.41 -7.19 -3.93
CA ASN A 51 -55.57 -8.03 -3.68
C ASN A 51 -56.84 -7.23 -4.04
N THR A 52 -57.28 -7.32 -5.29
CA THR A 52 -58.58 -6.80 -5.73
C THR A 52 -59.69 -7.69 -5.18
N ILE A 53 -60.13 -7.42 -3.95
CA ILE A 53 -61.28 -8.08 -3.34
C ILE A 53 -62.56 -7.48 -3.95
N ARG A 54 -63.27 -8.28 -4.75
CA ARG A 54 -64.61 -7.96 -5.25
C ARG A 54 -65.59 -7.91 -4.07
N TYR A 55 -65.96 -6.71 -3.66
CA TYR A 55 -67.00 -6.48 -2.66
C TYR A 55 -68.37 -6.94 -3.18
N ARG A 56 -68.80 -8.15 -2.77
CA ARG A 56 -70.22 -8.52 -2.78
C ARG A 56 -70.94 -7.62 -1.77
N ARG A 57 -71.76 -6.67 -2.25
CA ARG A 57 -72.72 -5.91 -1.45
C ARG A 57 -73.66 -6.88 -0.72
N ARG A 58 -73.33 -7.23 0.51
CA ARG A 58 -74.29 -7.70 1.50
C ARG A 58 -74.99 -6.46 2.07
N LYS A 59 -76.32 -6.49 2.10
CA LYS A 59 -77.14 -5.44 2.72
C LYS A 59 -76.67 -5.25 4.18
N PRO A 60 -76.49 -4.01 4.65
CA PRO A 60 -76.07 -3.77 6.03
C PRO A 60 -77.16 -4.28 6.97
N PHE A 61 -76.85 -5.30 7.75
CA PHE A 61 -77.63 -5.68 8.91
C PHE A 61 -77.35 -4.62 9.97
N VAL A 62 -78.19 -3.59 10.02
CA VAL A 62 -78.08 -2.49 10.98
C VAL A 62 -78.58 -3.00 12.33
N LEU A 63 -77.66 -3.52 13.13
CA LEU A 63 -77.89 -3.64 14.58
C LEU A 63 -77.82 -2.23 15.15
N ASN A 64 -78.98 -1.68 15.50
CA ASN A 64 -79.09 -0.48 16.33
C ASN A 64 -78.63 -0.83 17.75
N LEU A 65 -77.31 -0.87 17.95
CA LEU A 65 -76.71 -0.73 19.27
C LEU A 65 -76.85 0.71 19.75
N SER A 66 -77.19 0.86 21.02
CA SER A 66 -77.36 2.14 21.72
C SER A 66 -76.10 3.00 21.59
N SER A 67 -76.25 4.33 21.63
CA SER A 67 -75.12 5.28 21.57
C SER A 67 -74.12 5.13 22.72
N GLU A 68 -74.57 4.56 23.84
CA GLU A 68 -73.75 4.35 25.05
C GLU A 68 -72.82 3.13 24.90
N ASP A 69 -73.28 2.03 24.29
CA ASP A 69 -72.47 0.83 24.05
C ASP A 69 -71.35 1.06 23.02
N LYS A 70 -71.57 1.97 22.06
CA LYS A 70 -70.54 2.33 21.07
C LYS A 70 -69.43 3.19 21.68
N ALA A 71 -69.76 4.03 22.66
CA ALA A 71 -68.80 4.89 23.34
C ALA A 71 -67.88 4.08 24.27
N SER A 72 -68.41 3.07 24.96
CA SER A 72 -67.63 2.18 25.83
C SER A 72 -66.67 1.30 25.02
N MET A 73 -67.12 0.71 23.92
CA MET A 73 -66.25 -0.07 23.02
C MET A 73 -65.14 0.78 22.40
N ALA A 74 -65.44 2.02 21.99
CA ALA A 74 -64.43 2.94 21.45
C ALA A 74 -63.38 3.35 22.50
N GLN A 75 -63.77 3.47 23.78
CA GLN A 75 -62.82 3.74 24.87
C GLN A 75 -61.92 2.55 25.17
N GLU A 76 -62.44 1.32 25.19
CA GLU A 76 -61.62 0.11 25.35
C GLU A 76 -60.65 -0.08 24.18
N GLU A 77 -61.09 0.18 22.95
CA GLU A 77 -60.25 0.09 21.77
C GLU A 77 -59.14 1.16 21.79
N ALA A 78 -59.48 2.39 22.20
CA ALA A 78 -58.49 3.45 22.40
C ALA A 78 -57.48 3.11 23.51
N ALA A 79 -57.90 2.44 24.59
CA ALA A 79 -57.01 2.00 25.66
C ALA A 79 -56.04 0.90 25.17
N LYS A 80 -56.55 -0.11 24.45
CA LYS A 80 -55.74 -1.17 23.83
C LYS A 80 -54.72 -0.60 22.83
N LEU A 81 -55.13 0.36 22.01
CA LEU A 81 -54.24 1.03 21.06
C LEU A 81 -53.13 1.82 21.76
N ARG A 82 -53.42 2.47 22.89
CA ARG A 82 -52.39 3.16 23.69
C ARG A 82 -51.39 2.20 24.31
N GLU A 83 -51.87 1.07 24.85
CA GLU A 83 -51.00 0.03 25.40
C GLU A 83 -50.08 -0.59 24.33
N LEU A 84 -50.63 -0.90 23.16
CA LEU A 84 -49.88 -1.42 22.02
C LEU A 84 -48.86 -0.38 21.53
N ALA A 85 -49.23 0.90 21.44
CA ALA A 85 -48.31 1.98 21.07
C ALA A 85 -47.18 2.14 22.10
N ALA A 86 -47.45 1.99 23.39
CA ALA A 86 -46.43 2.04 24.43
C ALA A 86 -45.45 0.86 24.32
N ARG A 87 -45.95 -0.36 24.07
CA ARG A 87 -45.13 -1.55 23.86
C ARG A 87 -44.24 -1.42 22.63
N LEU A 88 -44.79 -1.00 21.49
CA LEU A 88 -44.00 -0.81 20.26
C LEU A 88 -42.91 0.24 20.43
N ARG A 89 -43.16 1.31 21.20
CA ARG A 89 -42.12 2.31 21.51
C ARG A 89 -40.97 1.70 22.32
N GLY A 90 -41.28 0.80 23.26
CA GLY A 90 -40.27 0.04 24.00
C GLY A 90 -39.42 -0.82 23.06
N GLU A 91 -40.07 -1.67 22.25
CA GLU A 91 -39.40 -2.56 21.29
C GLU A 91 -38.55 -1.79 20.27
N VAL A 92 -39.02 -0.64 19.77
CA VAL A 92 -38.25 0.24 18.86
C VAL A 92 -37.04 0.84 19.58
N SER A 93 -37.19 1.30 20.83
CA SER A 93 -36.07 1.87 21.58
C SER A 93 -34.97 0.85 21.87
N GLU A 94 -35.33 -0.40 22.16
CA GLU A 94 -34.38 -1.50 22.33
C GLU A 94 -33.66 -1.83 21.02
N PHE A 95 -34.40 -1.85 19.91
CA PHE A 95 -33.82 -2.08 18.58
C PHE A 95 -32.87 -0.95 18.17
N GLU A 96 -33.23 0.31 18.43
CA GLU A 96 -32.38 1.47 18.18
C GLU A 96 -31.10 1.44 19.03
N GLN A 97 -31.20 1.08 20.31
CA GLN A 97 -30.03 0.92 21.18
C GLN A 97 -29.13 -0.24 20.71
N SER A 98 -29.73 -1.37 20.34
CA SER A 98 -28.99 -2.52 19.79
C SER A 98 -28.26 -2.15 18.49
N LYS A 99 -28.94 -1.45 17.57
CA LYS A 99 -28.36 -0.96 16.32
C LYS A 99 -27.23 0.02 16.56
N ALA A 100 -27.42 1.01 17.46
CA ALA A 100 -26.38 1.98 17.80
C ALA A 100 -25.15 1.32 18.43
N ASN A 101 -25.34 0.31 19.27
CA ASN A 101 -24.24 -0.45 19.88
C ASN A 101 -23.50 -1.30 18.82
N ALA A 102 -24.23 -1.93 17.90
CA ALA A 102 -23.63 -2.66 16.78
C ALA A 102 -22.82 -1.74 15.85
N GLU A 103 -23.35 -0.56 15.52
CA GLU A 103 -22.63 0.44 14.71
C GLU A 103 -21.36 0.93 15.41
N LYS A 104 -21.42 1.20 16.72
CA LYS A 104 -20.24 1.58 17.50
C LYS A 104 -19.19 0.46 17.55
N ALA A 105 -19.61 -0.80 17.68
CA ALA A 105 -18.69 -1.94 17.66
C ALA A 105 -17.98 -2.06 16.31
N VAL A 106 -18.72 -1.95 15.20
CA VAL A 106 -18.14 -1.96 13.84
C VAL A 106 -17.17 -0.79 13.62
N GLN A 107 -17.51 0.41 14.07
CA GLN A 107 -16.60 1.57 13.98
C GLN A 107 -15.32 1.38 14.83
N ALA A 108 -15.45 0.77 16.01
CA ALA A 108 -14.30 0.46 16.87
C ALA A 108 -13.37 -0.58 16.23
N GLU A 109 -13.92 -1.58 15.54
CA GLU A 109 -13.12 -2.57 14.80
C GLU A 109 -12.45 -1.96 13.58
N GLN A 110 -13.16 -1.14 12.81
CA GLN A 110 -12.60 -0.44 11.64
C GLN A 110 -11.47 0.52 12.03
N SER A 111 -11.63 1.28 13.11
CA SER A 111 -10.59 2.19 13.58
C SER A 111 -9.36 1.44 14.08
N LYS A 112 -9.50 0.31 14.78
CA LYS A 112 -8.37 -0.55 15.15
C LYS A 112 -7.64 -1.09 13.93
N ALA A 113 -8.36 -1.62 12.95
CA ALA A 113 -7.76 -2.12 11.71
C ALA A 113 -7.04 -1.00 10.93
N GLN A 114 -7.60 0.20 10.89
CA GLN A 114 -6.94 1.36 10.27
C GLN A 114 -5.67 1.76 11.02
N GLN A 115 -5.71 1.78 12.35
CA GLN A 115 -4.52 2.06 13.17
C GLN A 115 -3.41 1.04 12.92
N GLU A 116 -3.74 -0.25 12.80
CA GLU A 116 -2.76 -1.28 12.47
C GLU A 116 -2.15 -1.11 11.07
N ILE A 117 -2.96 -0.71 10.08
CA ILE A 117 -2.47 -0.43 8.72
C ILE A 117 -1.54 0.79 8.72
N VAL A 118 -1.93 1.86 9.42
CA VAL A 118 -1.11 3.08 9.54
C VAL A 118 0.20 2.76 10.26
N ALA A 119 0.16 2.04 11.38
CA ALA A 119 1.34 1.65 12.13
C ALA A 119 2.28 0.77 11.28
N LYS A 120 1.74 -0.18 10.51
CA LYS A 120 2.55 -0.97 9.56
C LYS A 120 3.16 -0.11 8.48
N ARG A 121 2.41 0.83 7.92
CA ARG A 121 2.93 1.74 6.88
C ARG A 121 4.05 2.61 7.43
N GLU A 122 3.86 3.19 8.60
CA GLU A 122 4.88 4.03 9.25
C GLU A 122 6.17 3.25 9.51
N ARG A 123 6.05 2.01 10.00
CA ARG A 123 7.16 1.09 10.28
C ARG A 123 8.00 0.73 9.05
N TYR A 124 7.36 0.64 7.88
CA TYR A 124 8.02 0.30 6.63
C TYR A 124 8.14 1.49 5.67
N SER A 125 8.15 2.71 6.20
CA SER A 125 8.32 3.94 5.42
C SER A 125 9.52 4.74 5.89
N ALA A 126 10.19 5.43 4.98
CA ALA A 126 11.26 6.35 5.32
C ALA A 126 11.21 7.62 4.47
N GLU A 127 11.65 8.73 5.06
CA GLU A 127 11.81 10.01 4.37
C GLU A 127 13.16 10.05 3.67
N VAL A 128 13.14 10.22 2.34
CA VAL A 128 14.32 10.13 1.49
C VAL A 128 14.32 11.25 0.44
N PRO A 129 15.50 11.69 -0.03
CA PRO A 129 15.61 12.77 -1.02
C PRO A 129 15.25 12.28 -2.42
N ILE A 130 14.07 12.61 -2.92
CA ILE A 130 13.62 12.24 -4.27
C ILE A 130 13.89 13.38 -5.25
N LEU A 131 14.61 13.05 -6.32
CA LEU A 131 14.80 13.95 -7.47
C LEU A 131 13.51 13.99 -8.29
N LYS A 132 12.91 15.17 -8.38
CA LYS A 132 11.71 15.45 -9.17
C LYS A 132 12.06 15.74 -10.63
N SER A 133 11.04 15.69 -11.49
CA SER A 133 11.19 15.97 -12.93
C SER A 133 11.58 17.42 -13.23
N ASP A 134 11.29 18.36 -12.32
CA ASP A 134 11.72 19.76 -12.40
C ASP A 134 13.21 19.95 -12.04
N GLY A 135 13.88 18.89 -11.57
CA GLY A 135 15.27 18.91 -11.14
C GLY A 135 15.47 19.30 -9.68
N SER A 136 14.40 19.56 -8.92
CA SER A 136 14.47 19.79 -7.48
C SER A 136 14.57 18.48 -6.72
N THR A 137 15.23 18.50 -5.57
CA THR A 137 15.30 17.36 -4.65
C THR A 137 14.43 17.68 -3.43
N VAL A 138 13.43 16.83 -3.17
CA VAL A 138 12.47 17.00 -2.07
C VAL A 138 12.49 15.77 -1.18
N LEU A 139 12.48 15.95 0.14
CA LEU A 139 12.32 14.85 1.08
C LEU A 139 10.88 14.34 1.02
N GLU A 140 10.72 13.10 0.61
CA GLU A 140 9.42 12.43 0.55
C GLU A 140 9.44 11.13 1.31
N ARG A 141 8.32 10.82 1.95
CA ARG A 141 8.10 9.53 2.60
C ARG A 141 7.79 8.49 1.54
N VAL A 142 8.64 7.47 1.45
CA VAL A 142 8.50 6.34 0.52
C VAL A 142 8.19 5.09 1.34
N ASP A 143 7.21 4.32 0.85
CA ASP A 143 6.81 3.04 1.43
C ASP A 143 7.64 1.91 0.81
N PHE A 144 8.19 1.02 1.64
CA PHE A 144 8.96 -0.15 1.23
C PHE A 144 8.24 -1.43 1.67
N PRO A 145 7.93 -2.37 0.77
CA PRO A 145 7.37 -3.65 1.21
C PRO A 145 8.43 -4.43 2.03
N PRO A 146 8.04 -5.06 3.16
CA PRO A 146 8.95 -5.86 3.95
C PRO A 146 9.46 -7.06 3.15
N ARG A 147 10.76 -7.32 3.20
CA ARG A 147 11.36 -8.51 2.59
C ARG A 147 11.80 -9.54 3.62
N LEU A 148 12.12 -9.12 4.83
CA LEU A 148 12.35 -10.04 5.94
C LEU A 148 10.99 -10.62 6.35
N GLY A 149 10.71 -11.86 5.94
CA GLY A 149 9.42 -12.53 6.08
C GLY A 149 8.92 -12.74 7.52
N ASN A 150 9.70 -12.29 8.51
CA ASN A 150 9.45 -12.48 9.94
C ASN A 150 8.42 -11.50 10.51
N GLY A 151 8.03 -10.46 9.74
CA GLY A 151 7.06 -9.44 10.15
C GLY A 151 7.54 -8.55 11.31
N LYS A 152 8.77 -8.78 11.77
CA LYS A 152 9.47 -8.08 12.85
C LYS A 152 10.64 -7.25 12.32
N SER A 153 10.55 -6.70 11.12
CA SER A 153 11.56 -5.79 10.57
C SER A 153 11.06 -4.36 10.51
N PHE A 154 11.94 -3.37 10.35
CA PHE A 154 11.56 -1.99 10.15
C PHE A 154 12.53 -1.33 9.16
N ILE A 155 12.08 -0.22 8.56
CA ILE A 155 12.90 0.55 7.63
C ILE A 155 13.59 1.68 8.39
N GLN A 156 14.88 1.86 8.12
CA GLN A 156 15.67 2.97 8.65
C GLN A 156 16.43 3.65 7.51
N ALA A 157 16.36 4.97 7.44
CA ALA A 157 17.22 5.77 6.58
C ALA A 157 18.42 6.29 7.39
N VAL A 158 19.62 6.03 6.90
CA VAL A 158 20.88 6.49 7.49
C VAL A 158 21.69 7.29 6.48
N GLN A 159 22.48 8.24 6.98
CA GLN A 159 23.34 9.08 6.17
C GLN A 159 24.79 8.91 6.62
N ALA A 160 25.69 8.67 5.67
CA ALA A 160 27.10 8.47 5.97
C ALA A 160 28.00 9.05 4.86
N PRO A 161 29.11 9.72 5.20
CA PRO A 161 30.10 10.14 4.23
C PRO A 161 30.88 8.94 3.64
N LEU A 162 31.42 9.10 2.43
CA LEU A 162 32.36 8.13 1.85
C LEU A 162 33.74 8.25 2.53
N PRO A 163 34.51 7.15 2.69
CA PRO A 163 34.14 5.75 2.40
C PRO A 163 33.24 5.16 3.49
N LEU A 164 32.31 4.28 3.10
CA LEU A 164 31.34 3.68 4.04
C LEU A 164 31.94 2.53 4.87
N GLY A 165 32.92 1.80 4.33
CA GLY A 165 33.50 0.63 5.01
C GLY A 165 32.54 -0.57 5.08
N LEU A 166 31.64 -0.72 4.11
CA LEU A 166 30.69 -1.84 4.03
C LEU A 166 31.19 -2.90 3.04
N ILE A 167 31.02 -4.16 3.41
CA ILE A 167 31.10 -5.31 2.50
C ILE A 167 29.67 -5.78 2.26
N LEU A 168 29.23 -5.68 1.01
CA LEU A 168 27.89 -6.07 0.58
C LEU A 168 27.95 -7.41 -0.15
N GLY A 169 26.89 -8.20 -0.02
CA GLY A 169 26.67 -9.42 -0.77
C GLY A 169 25.20 -9.61 -1.15
N GLU A 170 24.92 -10.61 -1.97
CA GLU A 170 23.55 -11.05 -2.24
C GLU A 170 23.08 -11.99 -1.14
N ASP A 171 21.85 -11.79 -0.66
CA ASP A 171 21.27 -12.68 0.34
C ASP A 171 20.95 -14.04 -0.28
N GLU A 172 21.40 -15.12 0.37
CA GLU A 172 21.19 -16.49 -0.10
C GLU A 172 19.73 -16.95 0.01
N THR A 173 18.96 -16.36 0.93
CA THR A 173 17.58 -16.75 1.21
C THR A 173 16.55 -15.94 0.42
N ILE A 174 16.86 -14.67 0.17
CA ILE A 174 15.98 -13.72 -0.51
C ILE A 174 16.61 -13.31 -1.85
N PRO A 175 16.15 -13.85 -2.99
CA PRO A 175 16.79 -13.61 -4.28
C PRO A 175 16.76 -12.12 -4.67
N GLY A 176 17.90 -11.58 -5.08
CA GLY A 176 18.05 -10.17 -5.44
C GLY A 176 17.82 -9.20 -4.28
N ALA A 177 18.01 -9.64 -3.03
CA ALA A 177 18.20 -8.75 -1.90
C ALA A 177 19.70 -8.57 -1.66
N ILE A 178 20.10 -7.33 -1.39
CA ILE A 178 21.49 -7.01 -1.05
C ILE A 178 21.60 -6.87 0.46
N ARG A 179 22.54 -7.58 1.07
CA ARG A 179 22.77 -7.60 2.51
C ARG A 179 24.15 -7.06 2.85
N VAL A 180 24.28 -6.47 4.02
CA VAL A 180 25.58 -6.13 4.63
C VAL A 180 26.17 -7.41 5.24
N ASP A 181 27.21 -7.96 4.62
CA ASP A 181 27.86 -9.18 5.10
C ASP A 181 28.95 -8.89 6.15
N ASP A 182 29.63 -7.75 6.03
CA ASP A 182 30.63 -7.31 6.99
C ASP A 182 30.76 -5.78 6.99
N ILE A 183 31.29 -5.23 8.08
CA ILE A 183 31.45 -3.79 8.28
C ILE A 183 32.72 -3.46 9.03
N ALA A 184 33.52 -2.53 8.49
CA ALA A 184 34.67 -2.01 9.18
C ALA A 184 34.22 -1.11 10.35
N GLU A 185 34.64 -1.44 11.58
CA GLU A 185 34.29 -0.68 12.80
C GLU A 185 34.75 0.78 12.75
N GLU A 186 35.85 1.05 12.02
CA GLU A 186 36.39 2.39 11.78
C GLU A 186 35.76 3.11 10.57
N GLY A 187 34.83 2.44 9.88
CA GLY A 187 34.13 2.97 8.70
C GLY A 187 32.98 3.92 9.05
N ASN A 188 32.71 4.88 8.17
CA ASN A 188 31.62 5.84 8.35
C ASN A 188 30.22 5.19 8.37
N GLY A 189 30.06 4.03 7.72
CA GLY A 189 28.82 3.26 7.76
C GLY A 189 28.53 2.70 9.15
N TYR A 190 29.55 2.24 9.87
CA TYR A 190 29.42 1.75 11.24
C TYR A 190 29.02 2.90 12.18
N ALA A 191 29.70 4.05 12.05
CA ALA A 191 29.38 5.26 12.80
C ALA A 191 27.95 5.78 12.53
N ALA A 192 27.44 5.57 11.32
CA ALA A 192 26.05 5.92 10.96
C ALA A 192 25.01 4.89 11.45
N GLY A 193 25.46 3.81 12.11
CA GLY A 193 24.61 2.81 12.73
C GLY A 193 24.15 1.69 11.80
N VAL A 194 24.82 1.47 10.66
CA VAL A 194 24.64 0.26 9.83
C VAL A 194 25.21 -0.95 10.57
N LYS A 195 24.54 -2.10 10.48
CA LYS A 195 24.92 -3.35 11.13
C LYS A 195 25.04 -4.47 10.09
N VAL A 196 25.84 -5.49 10.43
CA VAL A 196 25.88 -6.75 9.67
C VAL A 196 24.49 -7.41 9.72
N GLY A 197 24.04 -7.91 8.58
CA GLY A 197 22.71 -8.51 8.41
C GLY A 197 21.64 -7.54 7.92
N ASP A 198 21.89 -6.22 7.90
CA ASP A 198 20.95 -5.25 7.34
C ASP A 198 20.74 -5.50 5.84
N LEU A 199 19.49 -5.41 5.37
CA LEU A 199 19.18 -5.43 3.94
C LEU A 199 19.19 -4.02 3.38
N VAL A 200 20.00 -3.76 2.35
CA VAL A 200 20.01 -2.48 1.64
C VAL A 200 18.81 -2.45 0.69
N ARG A 201 17.89 -1.51 0.90
CA ARG A 201 16.63 -1.33 0.15
C ARG A 201 16.71 -0.22 -0.89
N ALA A 202 17.51 0.81 -0.60
CA ALA A 202 17.82 1.89 -1.53
C ALA A 202 19.12 2.60 -1.12
N CYS A 203 19.76 3.30 -2.06
CA CYS A 203 20.87 4.19 -1.79
C CYS A 203 20.78 5.45 -2.66
N THR A 204 21.47 6.54 -2.29
CA THR A 204 21.71 7.59 -3.29
C THR A 204 22.61 7.06 -4.40
N ALA A 205 22.43 7.58 -5.60
CA ALA A 205 23.30 7.36 -6.74
C ALA A 205 23.44 8.65 -7.55
N CYS A 206 24.51 8.76 -8.32
CA CYS A 206 24.82 9.90 -9.17
C CYS A 206 24.87 9.46 -10.63
N GLN A 207 24.19 10.20 -11.50
CA GLN A 207 24.23 9.99 -12.94
C GLN A 207 24.64 11.29 -13.64
N VAL A 208 25.54 11.18 -14.61
CA VAL A 208 25.88 12.28 -15.50
C VAL A 208 24.81 12.36 -16.58
N ILE A 209 24.09 13.48 -16.63
CA ILE A 209 23.13 13.79 -17.68
C ILE A 209 23.62 14.98 -18.50
N MET A 210 23.30 14.99 -19.79
CA MET A 210 23.56 16.15 -20.64
C MET A 210 22.40 17.12 -20.51
N GLU A 211 22.64 18.31 -19.97
CA GLU A 211 21.65 19.38 -19.95
C GLU A 211 21.92 20.35 -21.10
N THR A 212 20.91 20.52 -21.97
CA THR A 212 20.90 21.54 -23.03
C THR A 212 19.84 22.59 -22.72
N PRO A 213 20.19 23.73 -22.09
CA PRO A 213 19.24 24.81 -21.91
C PRO A 213 18.71 25.30 -23.27
N THR A 214 17.42 25.64 -23.33
CA THR A 214 16.70 25.94 -24.57
C THR A 214 17.37 27.02 -25.42
N TRP A 215 17.99 28.02 -24.79
CA TRP A 215 18.74 29.07 -25.51
C TRP A 215 20.01 28.53 -26.22
N GLN A 216 20.71 27.56 -25.63
CA GLN A 216 21.89 26.95 -26.27
C GLN A 216 21.51 26.12 -27.49
N LEU A 217 20.33 25.51 -27.52
CA LEU A 217 19.84 24.80 -28.71
C LEU A 217 19.65 25.76 -29.90
N LEU A 218 19.17 26.98 -29.65
CA LEU A 218 18.99 28.00 -30.68
C LEU A 218 20.32 28.59 -31.18
N ALA A 219 21.33 28.64 -30.31
CA ALA A 219 22.66 29.18 -30.64
C ALA A 219 23.66 28.11 -31.14
N GLY A 220 23.22 26.85 -31.34
CA GLY A 220 24.10 25.76 -31.78
C GLY A 220 25.12 25.28 -30.73
N GLY A 221 24.85 25.52 -29.44
CA GLY A 221 25.71 25.10 -28.34
C GLY A 221 25.62 23.59 -28.06
N ILE A 222 26.75 23.00 -27.69
CA ILE A 222 26.83 21.61 -27.18
C ILE A 222 26.39 21.63 -25.71
N GLY A 223 25.56 20.66 -25.30
CA GLY A 223 25.11 20.54 -23.91
C GLY A 223 26.26 20.37 -22.93
N GLN A 224 26.03 20.75 -21.68
CA GLN A 224 27.03 20.57 -20.61
C GLN A 224 26.68 19.32 -19.78
N PRO A 225 27.67 18.46 -19.46
CA PRO A 225 27.45 17.35 -18.56
C PRO A 225 27.19 17.90 -17.15
N LYS A 226 26.10 17.48 -16.53
CA LYS A 226 25.80 17.74 -15.12
C LYS A 226 25.55 16.43 -14.39
N THR A 227 26.18 16.29 -13.23
CA THR A 227 25.89 15.17 -12.32
C THR A 227 24.62 15.48 -11.55
N LYS A 228 23.63 14.59 -11.62
CA LYS A 228 22.45 14.63 -10.76
C LYS A 228 22.47 13.47 -9.78
N ARG A 229 22.12 13.76 -8.53
CA ARG A 229 21.91 12.76 -7.48
C ARG A 229 20.44 12.39 -7.40
N PHE A 230 20.14 11.12 -7.20
CA PHE A 230 18.79 10.59 -7.04
C PHE A 230 18.81 9.36 -6.10
N MET A 231 17.64 8.93 -5.64
CA MET A 231 17.51 7.67 -4.89
C MET A 231 17.35 6.50 -5.85
N TYR A 232 18.23 5.52 -5.69
CA TYR A 232 18.26 4.28 -6.45
C TYR A 232 17.74 3.13 -5.58
N GLY A 233 16.64 2.50 -6.00
CA GLY A 233 16.09 1.32 -5.32
C GLY A 233 16.85 0.06 -5.70
N THR A 234 17.31 -0.69 -4.71
CA THR A 234 18.16 -1.89 -4.90
C THR A 234 17.35 -3.16 -5.09
N ASP A 235 16.03 -3.09 -4.94
CA ASP A 235 15.16 -4.26 -4.94
C ASP A 235 15.11 -5.01 -6.27
N GLY A 236 15.51 -6.29 -6.23
CA GLY A 236 15.52 -7.17 -7.41
C GLY A 236 16.54 -6.74 -8.46
N ARG A 237 17.47 -5.84 -8.11
CA ARG A 237 18.54 -5.40 -8.99
C ARG A 237 19.74 -6.34 -8.91
N PRO A 238 20.50 -6.53 -10.01
CA PRO A 238 21.76 -7.25 -9.96
C PRO A 238 22.74 -6.59 -9.00
N PHE A 239 23.51 -7.40 -8.27
CA PHE A 239 24.51 -6.90 -7.32
C PHE A 239 25.47 -5.88 -7.94
N GLU A 240 25.96 -6.12 -9.16
CA GLU A 240 26.88 -5.22 -9.83
C GLU A 240 26.26 -3.84 -10.08
N GLU A 241 24.97 -3.79 -10.43
CA GLU A 241 24.25 -2.53 -10.66
C GLU A 241 24.12 -1.73 -9.36
N VAL A 242 23.88 -2.41 -8.24
CA VAL A 242 23.82 -1.78 -6.91
C VAL A 242 25.18 -1.26 -6.48
N MET A 243 26.25 -2.03 -6.70
CA MET A 243 27.62 -1.61 -6.39
C MET A 243 28.06 -0.41 -7.25
N ASP A 244 27.71 -0.40 -8.53
CA ASP A 244 27.96 0.74 -9.42
C ASP A 244 27.17 1.98 -8.98
N ALA A 245 25.89 1.81 -8.62
CA ALA A 245 25.06 2.89 -8.10
C ALA A 245 25.64 3.48 -6.80
N LEU A 246 26.06 2.64 -5.86
CA LEU A 246 26.67 3.08 -4.62
C LEU A 246 28.02 3.78 -4.86
N GLY A 247 28.87 3.19 -5.69
CA GLY A 247 30.18 3.72 -6.07
C GLY A 247 30.09 5.05 -6.84
N SER A 248 29.00 5.29 -7.57
CA SER A 248 28.76 6.52 -8.33
C SER A 248 28.73 7.78 -7.46
N ASN A 249 28.42 7.66 -6.16
CA ASN A 249 28.41 8.80 -5.22
C ASN A 249 29.76 9.51 -5.11
N ARG A 250 30.88 8.85 -5.50
CA ARG A 250 32.20 9.51 -5.60
C ARG A 250 32.26 10.65 -6.63
N MET A 251 31.29 10.69 -7.55
CA MET A 251 31.17 11.71 -8.59
C MET A 251 30.32 12.90 -8.16
N ASP A 252 29.77 12.88 -6.94
CA ASP A 252 28.97 13.98 -6.41
C ASP A 252 29.85 15.23 -6.24
N PRO A 253 29.61 16.33 -6.98
CA PRO A 253 30.41 17.54 -6.87
C PRO A 253 30.25 18.24 -5.52
N SER A 254 29.13 18.04 -4.81
CA SER A 254 28.87 18.64 -3.50
C SER A 254 29.55 17.86 -2.38
N GLY A 255 29.85 16.58 -2.60
CA GLY A 255 30.40 15.69 -1.59
C GLY A 255 29.44 15.43 -0.43
N ASP A 256 28.12 15.50 -0.64
CA ASP A 256 27.19 15.24 0.46
C ASP A 256 27.17 13.76 0.83
N ASN A 257 26.68 13.49 2.04
CA ASN A 257 26.57 12.14 2.59
C ASN A 257 25.71 11.24 1.68
N VAL A 258 26.13 9.97 1.60
CA VAL A 258 25.35 8.92 0.95
C VAL A 258 24.18 8.58 1.85
N TRP A 259 22.98 8.51 1.29
CA TRP A 259 21.84 7.94 2.00
C TRP A 259 21.78 6.45 1.72
N LEU A 260 21.54 5.67 2.78
CA LEU A 260 21.20 4.25 2.70
C LEU A 260 19.85 4.07 3.37
N VAL A 261 18.94 3.38 2.69
CA VAL A 261 17.70 2.88 3.29
C VAL A 261 17.92 1.40 3.54
N ILE A 262 17.83 1.01 4.80
CA ILE A 262 18.05 -0.36 5.26
C ILE A 262 16.77 -0.93 5.87
N GLU A 263 16.56 -2.23 5.71
CA GLU A 263 15.57 -3.00 6.47
C GLU A 263 16.32 -3.85 7.49
N ARG A 264 15.92 -3.72 8.75
CA ARG A 264 16.58 -4.36 9.90
C ARG A 264 15.55 -5.14 10.71
N GLU A 265 15.95 -6.29 11.25
CA GLU A 265 15.15 -7.02 12.24
C GLU A 265 15.13 -6.30 13.60
N GLU A 266 13.97 -6.23 14.24
CA GLU A 266 13.86 -5.80 15.64
C GLU A 266 14.55 -6.86 16.53
N GLU A 267 15.53 -6.42 17.32
CA GLU A 267 16.19 -7.22 18.36
C GLU A 267 15.21 -7.62 19.49
#